data_AF-A0A926VL82-F1
#
_entry.id   AF-A0A926VL82-F1
#
_cell.length_a   1.000
_cell.length_b   1.000
_cell.length_c   1.000
_cell.angle_alpha   90.00
_cell.angle_beta   90.00
_cell.angle_gamma   90.00
#
_symmetry.space_group_name_H-M   'P 1'
#
loop_
_entity.id
_entity.type
_entity.pdbx_description
1 polymer ?
#
loop_
_entity_poly.entity_id
_entity_poly.type
_entity_poly.pdbx_seq_one_letter_code
_entity_poly.pdbx_strand_id
1 'polypeptide(L)' 'MTKVSLSKRILNDELHRNLLFSRCLLEYRYLEQQEIKRWYDVHPLIKGIDEFKEACNQI' A
#
# COMPACT_ATOMS: atom_id res chain seq x y z
N MET A 1 -2.11 3.39 -6.15
CA MET A 1 -1.87 2.08 -5.49
C MET A 1 -0.58 1.41 -5.96
N THR A 2 -0.30 1.35 -7.26
CA THR A 2 0.91 0.75 -7.83
C THR A 2 2.22 1.35 -7.29
N LYS A 3 2.33 2.69 -7.23
CA LYS A 3 3.48 3.38 -6.63
C LYS A 3 3.69 3.06 -5.14
N VAL A 4 2.61 2.81 -4.39
CA VAL A 4 2.68 2.39 -2.98
C VAL A 4 3.18 0.95 -2.88
N SER A 5 2.70 0.05 -3.75
CA SER A 5 3.18 -1.34 -3.82
C SER A 5 4.69 -1.40 -4.08
N LEU A 6 5.22 -0.52 -4.92
CA LEU A 6 6.65 -0.44 -5.23
C LEU A 6 7.48 0.27 -4.14
N SER A 7 7.05 1.45 -3.70
CA SER A 7 7.82 2.28 -2.76
C SER A 7 7.62 1.95 -1.28
N LYS A 8 6.57 1.18 -0.96
CA LYS A 8 6.07 0.90 0.39
C LYS A 8 5.72 2.15 1.21
N ARG A 9 5.50 3.28 0.53
CA ARG A 9 5.22 4.59 1.12
C ARG A 9 3.91 5.16 0.57
N ILE A 10 3.16 5.85 1.43
CA ILE A 10 2.02 6.67 1.03
C ILE A 10 2.35 8.14 1.21
N LEU A 11 1.70 9.00 0.42
CA LEU A 11 1.66 10.44 0.70
C LEU A 11 0.53 10.69 1.70
N ASN A 12 0.66 11.71 2.55
CA ASN A 12 -0.38 12.07 3.53
C ASN A 12 -1.56 12.83 2.88
N ASP A 13 -2.08 12.30 1.79
CA ASP A 13 -3.20 12.86 1.05
C ASP A 13 -4.52 12.12 1.33
N GLU A 14 -5.63 12.74 0.93
CA GLU A 14 -6.97 12.22 1.17
C GLU A 14 -7.25 10.92 0.41
N LEU A 15 -6.67 10.76 -0.79
CA LEU A 15 -6.82 9.55 -1.59
C LEU A 15 -6.24 8.32 -0.89
N HIS A 16 -5.03 8.42 -0.33
CA HIS A 16 -4.40 7.32 0.38
C HIS A 16 -5.13 6.99 1.70
N ARG A 17 -5.68 8.00 2.39
CA ARG A 17 -6.54 7.78 3.57
C ARG A 17 -7.80 7.01 3.19
N ASN A 18 -8.49 7.41 2.12
CA ASN A 18 -9.67 6.71 1.64
C ASN A 18 -9.36 5.25 1.25
N LEU A 19 -8.20 5.01 0.62
CA LEU A 19 -7.75 3.65 0.26
C LEU A 19 -7.41 2.78 1.48
N LEU A 20 -6.96 3.36 2.59
CA LEU A 20 -6.77 2.65 3.86
C LEU A 20 -8.13 2.27 4.47
N PHE A 21 -9.09 3.20 4.49
CA PHE A 21 -10.44 2.93 5.02
C PHE A 21 -11.18 1.87 4.20
N SER A 22 -10.99 1.85 2.88
CA SER A 22 -11.56 0.84 1.99
C SER A 22 -10.82 -0.49 2.01
N ARG A 23 -9.79 -0.66 2.85
CA ARG A 23 -8.89 -1.83 2.92
C ARG A 23 -8.19 -2.16 1.59
N CYS A 24 -8.05 -1.18 0.72
CA CYS A 24 -7.31 -1.34 -0.53
C CYS A 24 -5.80 -1.23 -0.32
N LEU A 25 -5.41 -0.39 0.64
CA LEU A 25 -4.06 -0.35 1.22
C LEU A 25 -4.11 -0.90 2.63
N LEU A 26 -3.01 -1.54 3.03
CA LEU A 26 -2.77 -2.03 4.39
C LEU A 26 -1.57 -1.30 4.96
N GLU A 27 -1.68 -0.87 6.22
CA GLU A 27 -0.55 -0.38 7.00
C GLU A 27 -0.01 -1.51 7.87
N TYR A 28 1.28 -1.77 7.73
CA TYR A 28 2.03 -2.70 8.54
C TYR A 28 2.88 -1.92 9.54
N ARG A 29 2.91 -2.41 10.78
CA ARG A 29 3.68 -1.83 11.87
C ARG A 29 4.55 -2.91 12.48
N TYR A 30 5.82 -2.61 12.71
CA TYR A 30 6.70 -3.48 13.49
C TYR A 30 7.57 -2.64 14.43
N LEU A 31 7.96 -3.23 15.55
CA LEU A 31 8.82 -2.60 16.54
C LEU A 31 10.28 -2.92 16.19
N GLU A 32 11.08 -1.90 15.97
CA GLU A 32 12.52 -2.01 15.74
C GLU A 32 13.23 -1.09 16.72
N GLN A 33 14.04 -1.66 17.61
CA GLN A 33 14.87 -0.89 18.56
C GLN A 33 14.10 0.22 19.31
N GLN A 34 12.88 -0.09 19.77
CA GLN A 34 11.96 0.82 20.47
C GLN A 34 11.25 1.86 19.59
N GLU A 35 11.50 1.87 18.28
CA GLU A 35 10.75 2.68 17.32
C GLU A 35 9.70 1.85 16.58
N ILE A 36 8.50 2.42 16.41
CA ILE A 36 7.47 1.81 15.55
C ILE A 36 7.75 2.22 14.11
N LYS A 37 8.23 1.28 13.31
CA LYS A 37 8.35 1.44 11.86
C LYS A 37 7.02 1.14 11.20
N ARG A 38 6.63 1.97 10.23
CA ARG A 38 5.38 1.86 9.48
C ARG A 38 5.70 1.74 7.99
N TRP A 39 5.05 0.82 7.30
CA TRP A 39 5.12 0.71 5.85
C TRP A 39 3.76 0.28 5.31
N TYR A 40 3.54 0.52 4.02
CA TYR A 40 2.23 0.34 3.41
C TYR A 40 2.32 -0.58 2.21
N ASP A 41 1.29 -1.38 1.99
CA ASP A 41 1.20 -2.23 0.80
C ASP A 41 -0.23 -2.34 0.30
N VAL A 42 -0.37 -2.79 -0.94
CA VAL A 42 -1.67 -3.13 -1.50
C VAL A 42 -2.18 -4.44 -0.90
N HIS A 43 -3.47 -4.48 -0.58
CA HIS A 43 -4.12 -5.67 -0.02
C HIS A 43 -3.90 -6.90 -0.95
N PRO A 44 -3.58 -8.09 -0.41
CA PRO A 44 -3.30 -9.28 -1.22
C PRO A 44 -4.40 -9.63 -2.24
N LEU A 45 -5.68 -9.47 -1.85
CA LEU A 45 -6.81 -9.65 -2.75
C LEU A 45 -6.74 -8.76 -4.00
N ILE A 46 -6.27 -7.52 -3.86
CA ILE A 46 -6.13 -6.59 -5.00
C ILE A 46 -4.89 -6.91 -5.81
N LYS A 47 -3.80 -7.38 -5.18
CA LYS A 47 -2.61 -7.86 -5.90
C LYS A 47 -2.91 -9.04 -6.84
N GLY A 48 -3.93 -9.83 -6.52
CA GLY A 48 -4.37 -10.97 -7.32
C GLY A 48 -5.15 -10.60 -8.59
N ILE A 49 -5.71 -9.39 -8.65
CA ILE A 49 -6.57 -8.92 -9.75
C ILE A 49 -5.71 -8.57 -10.97
N ASP A 50 -6.13 -9.00 -12.16
CA ASP A 50 -5.34 -8.88 -13.38
C ASP A 50 -5.16 -7.42 -13.81
N GLU A 51 -6.19 -6.58 -13.66
CA GLU A 51 -6.14 -5.14 -13.89
C GLU A 51 -5.06 -4.46 -13.02
N PHE A 52 -4.86 -4.95 -11.80
CA PHE A 52 -3.81 -4.43 -10.93
C PHE A 52 -2.41 -4.89 -11.39
N LYS A 53 -2.28 -6.13 -11.86
CA LYS A 53 -1.00 -6.64 -12.40
C LYS A 53 -0.61 -5.91 -13.69
N GLU A 54 -1.57 -5.69 -14.59
CA GLU A 54 -1.36 -4.93 -15.82
C GLU A 54 -0.93 -3.50 -15.52
N ALA A 55 -1.62 -2.83 -14.58
CA ALA A 55 -1.22 -1.49 -14.12
C ALA A 55 0.16 -1.47 -13.46
N CYS A 56 0.63 -2.57 -12.84
CA CYS A 56 2.00 -2.68 -12.32
C CYS A 56 3.05 -2.77 -13.44
N ASN A 57 2.73 -3.42 -14.56
CA ASN A 57 3.66 -3.62 -15.67
C ASN A 57 3.81 -2.39 -16.58
N GLN A 58 2.91 -1.40 -16.46
CA GLN A 58 2.93 -0.15 -17.23
C GLN A 58 3.64 1.01 -16.50
N ILE A 59 4.30 0.75 -15.37
CA ILE A 59 5.07 1.77 -14.60
C ILE A 59 6.57 1.59 -14.81
#